data_AF-A0A918ILK0-F1
#
_entry.id   AF-A0A918ILK0-F1
#
_cell.length_a   1.000
_cell.length_b   1.000
_cell.length_c   1.000
_cell.angle_alpha   90.00
_cell.angle_beta   90.00
_cell.angle_gamma   90.00
#
_symmetry.space_group_name_H-M   'P 1'
#
loop_
_entity.id
_entity.type
_entity.pdbx_description
1 polymer ?
#
loop_
_entity_poly.entity_id
_entity_poly.type
_entity_poly.pdbx_seq_one_letter_code
_entity_poly.pdbx_strand_id
1 'polypeptide(L)'
;MTTARQHYTRTAHRRLLTAAAVTAAVAVLTAGCSSNDGGDNKAAPTSSPGTSAPISASPPASADPQAAEKAKVLDRYAAFWVEAAKAYETGSVNGTKVVFYASDAALNETISDVTKMKQSDTAMKGAPGHRAEVSALTVSGDRPTATISDCLDLSTWQIVERSNGQVLPYPTEQPMRYVTEFDAMFLNGQWWFTKFVRHGDRTC
;
A
#
# COMPACT_ATOMS: atom_id res chain seq x y z
N MET A 1 66.20 -3.40 -1.09
CA MET A 1 65.91 -1.97 -1.34
C MET A 1 64.50 -1.67 -0.86
N THR A 2 64.27 -0.41 -0.48
CA THR A 2 63.25 0.12 0.44
C THR A 2 61.78 -0.25 0.16
N THR A 3 61.04 -0.61 1.21
CA THR A 3 59.58 -0.69 1.26
C THR A 3 58.95 0.69 1.51
N ALA A 4 57.83 0.99 0.86
CA ALA A 4 57.04 2.21 1.11
C ALA A 4 55.64 1.87 1.63
N ARG A 5 55.41 2.07 2.93
CA ARG A 5 54.07 2.07 3.54
C ARG A 5 53.54 3.51 3.54
N GLN A 6 52.46 3.78 2.81
CA GLN A 6 51.74 5.06 2.94
C GLN A 6 50.74 4.99 4.09
N HIS A 7 50.99 5.80 5.12
CA HIS A 7 50.04 6.05 6.21
C HIS A 7 49.03 7.10 5.75
N TYR A 8 47.76 6.71 5.60
CA TYR A 8 46.68 7.69 5.41
C TYR A 8 46.25 8.25 6.77
N THR A 9 46.47 9.53 7.00
CA THR A 9 46.19 10.20 8.27
C THR A 9 44.69 10.43 8.45
N ARG A 10 44.15 9.95 9.58
CA ARG A 10 42.77 10.27 10.01
C ARG A 10 42.69 11.70 10.53
N THR A 11 42.15 12.63 9.73
CA THR A 11 41.87 13.99 10.20
C THR A 11 40.48 14.04 10.85
N ALA A 12 40.43 14.10 12.18
CA ALA A 12 39.19 14.24 12.94
C ALA A 12 38.86 15.72 13.18
N HIS A 13 37.79 16.24 12.57
CA HIS A 13 37.30 17.59 12.86
C HIS A 13 35.95 17.59 13.60
N ARG A 14 36.11 17.84 14.90
CA ARG A 14 35.21 18.39 15.93
C ARG A 14 33.74 18.67 15.56
N ARG A 15 32.89 18.16 16.46
CA ARG A 15 31.48 18.55 16.66
C ARG A 15 31.32 20.07 16.80
N LEU A 16 30.24 20.61 16.24
CA LEU A 16 29.62 21.85 16.72
C LEU A 16 28.17 21.53 17.10
N LEU A 17 27.89 21.70 18.40
CA LEU A 17 26.54 21.67 18.96
C LEU A 17 25.95 23.07 18.81
N THR A 18 24.76 23.18 18.23
CA THR A 18 23.89 24.35 18.42
C THR A 18 22.49 23.86 18.73
N ALA A 19 21.99 24.27 19.90
CA ALA A 19 20.64 24.00 20.34
C ALA A 19 19.79 25.25 20.15
N ALA A 20 18.55 25.07 19.69
CA ALA A 20 17.52 26.11 19.74
C ALA A 20 16.20 25.43 20.09
N ALA A 21 15.78 25.58 21.35
CA ALA A 21 14.46 25.18 21.80
C ALA A 21 13.51 26.36 21.65
N VAL A 22 12.33 26.15 21.06
CA VAL A 22 11.21 27.08 21.13
C VAL A 22 9.97 26.29 21.53
N THR A 23 9.51 26.53 22.75
CA THR A 23 8.24 26.04 23.29
C THR A 23 7.13 27.07 23.02
N ALA A 24 5.97 26.60 22.56
CA ALA A 24 4.72 27.35 22.64
C ALA A 24 3.56 26.36 22.77
N ALA A 25 2.70 26.56 23.77
CA ALA A 25 1.56 25.70 24.06
C ALA A 25 0.29 26.54 24.22
N VAL A 26 -0.83 26.13 23.61
CA VAL A 26 -2.21 26.58 23.96
C VAL A 26 -3.23 25.45 23.78
N ALA A 27 -3.42 24.69 24.86
CA ALA A 27 -4.66 24.44 25.59
C ALA A 27 -6.09 24.62 24.97
N VAL A 28 -6.92 23.57 25.18
CA VAL A 28 -8.42 23.50 25.22
C VAL A 28 -9.21 23.98 23.96
N LEU A 29 -10.55 23.86 23.82
CA LEU A 29 -11.69 23.56 24.72
C LEU A 29 -12.70 22.53 24.12
N THR A 30 -13.70 22.11 24.91
CA THR A 30 -14.80 21.17 24.58
C THR A 30 -16.12 21.86 24.18
N ALA A 31 -16.89 21.27 23.24
CA ALA A 31 -18.38 21.30 23.16
C ALA A 31 -18.86 20.44 21.97
N GLY A 32 -20.04 19.81 21.94
CA GLY A 32 -21.10 19.71 22.95
C GLY A 32 -22.16 18.66 22.53
N CYS A 33 -23.02 18.24 23.46
CA CYS A 33 -24.07 17.25 23.24
C CYS A 33 -25.48 17.85 23.49
N SER A 34 -26.42 17.61 22.57
CA SER A 34 -27.90 17.66 22.77
C SER A 34 -28.55 17.15 21.48
N SER A 35 -29.40 16.11 21.47
CA SER A 35 -30.66 15.91 22.20
C SER A 35 -31.74 16.93 21.82
N ASN A 36 -32.80 16.48 21.13
CA ASN A 36 -34.16 16.92 21.44
C ASN A 36 -35.22 15.90 20.99
N ASP A 37 -36.06 15.51 21.93
CA ASP A 37 -37.25 14.68 21.78
C ASP A 37 -38.48 15.51 21.33
N GLY A 38 -39.57 14.83 20.94
CA GLY A 38 -40.91 15.43 21.01
C GLY A 38 -41.83 15.12 19.82
N GLY A 39 -42.99 14.50 20.10
CA GLY A 39 -44.03 14.30 19.08
C GLY A 39 -45.18 13.35 19.42
N ASP A 40 -45.74 13.39 20.63
CA ASP A 40 -46.98 12.66 20.94
C ASP A 40 -48.17 13.14 20.09
N ASN A 41 -49.01 12.23 19.57
CA ASN A 41 -50.38 11.99 20.08
C ASN A 41 -51.29 11.10 19.19
N LYS A 42 -51.70 9.96 19.76
CA LYS A 42 -53.11 9.50 19.91
C LYS A 42 -54.06 9.44 18.68
N ALA A 43 -54.35 8.21 18.22
CA ALA A 43 -55.67 7.55 18.39
C ALA A 43 -55.69 6.10 17.87
N ALA A 44 -56.37 5.19 18.58
CA ALA A 44 -56.63 3.81 18.14
C ALA A 44 -57.94 3.69 17.34
N PRO A 45 -58.20 2.56 16.66
CA PRO A 45 -58.98 1.53 17.35
C PRO A 45 -58.44 0.09 17.23
N THR A 46 -58.98 -0.77 18.09
CA THR A 46 -58.58 -2.17 18.37
C THR A 46 -58.89 -3.16 17.24
N SER A 47 -57.98 -4.12 17.01
CA SER A 47 -58.29 -5.49 16.54
C SER A 47 -57.15 -6.47 16.89
N SER A 48 -57.53 -7.72 17.17
CA SER A 48 -56.82 -8.86 17.81
C SER A 48 -55.29 -9.05 17.64
N PRO A 49 -54.63 -9.73 18.60
CA PRO A 49 -53.19 -9.97 18.58
C PRO A 49 -52.79 -11.07 17.59
N GLY A 50 -52.21 -10.66 16.45
CA GLY A 50 -51.31 -11.55 15.69
C GLY A 50 -49.95 -11.59 16.39
N THR A 51 -49.50 -12.78 16.81
CA THR A 51 -48.17 -12.97 17.40
C THR A 51 -47.08 -12.79 16.34
N SER A 52 -46.68 -11.54 16.11
CA SER A 52 -45.45 -11.22 15.39
C SER A 52 -44.27 -11.70 16.22
N ALA A 53 -43.60 -12.76 15.77
CA ALA A 53 -42.36 -13.21 16.37
C ALA A 53 -41.35 -12.04 16.40
N PRO A 54 -40.52 -11.91 17.46
CA PRO A 54 -39.50 -10.87 17.50
C PRO A 54 -38.57 -11.07 16.31
N ILE A 55 -38.49 -10.06 15.45
CA ILE A 55 -37.44 -9.97 14.41
C ILE A 55 -36.12 -9.91 15.18
N SER A 56 -35.40 -11.02 15.20
CA SER A 56 -34.09 -11.10 15.85
C SER A 56 -33.17 -10.14 15.12
N ALA A 57 -32.88 -8.99 15.74
CA ALA A 57 -31.91 -8.06 15.21
C ALA A 57 -30.58 -8.80 15.03
N SER A 58 -30.10 -8.91 13.80
CA SER A 58 -28.76 -9.44 13.54
C SER A 58 -27.76 -8.65 14.38
N PRO A 59 -26.79 -9.31 15.03
CA PRO A 59 -25.74 -8.59 15.74
C PRO A 59 -25.11 -7.56 14.80
N PRO A 60 -24.77 -6.35 15.29
CA PRO A 60 -23.98 -5.42 14.49
C PRO A 60 -22.72 -6.15 14.03
N ALA A 61 -22.36 -5.99 12.75
CA ALA A 61 -21.17 -6.62 12.20
C ALA A 61 -19.98 -6.27 13.09
N SER A 62 -19.29 -7.30 13.62
CA SER A 62 -18.13 -7.07 14.50
C SER A 62 -17.10 -6.25 13.73
N ALA A 63 -16.89 -5.01 14.17
CA ALA A 63 -15.86 -4.16 13.59
C ALA A 63 -14.51 -4.88 13.69
N ASP A 64 -13.79 -4.97 12.58
CA ASP A 64 -12.46 -5.57 12.56
C ASP A 64 -11.52 -4.73 13.45
N PRO A 65 -11.00 -5.27 14.57
CA PRO A 65 -10.17 -4.50 15.50
C PRO A 65 -8.84 -4.05 14.86
N GLN A 66 -8.45 -4.62 13.72
CA GLN A 66 -7.25 -4.26 12.96
C GLN A 66 -7.54 -3.35 11.76
N ALA A 67 -8.79 -2.95 11.49
CA ALA A 67 -9.17 -2.20 10.29
C ALA A 67 -8.30 -0.96 10.02
N ALA A 68 -7.99 -0.20 11.08
CA ALA A 68 -7.16 1.01 10.99
C ALA A 68 -5.70 0.72 10.61
N GLU A 69 -5.16 -0.45 10.92
CA GLU A 69 -3.79 -0.84 10.54
C GLU A 69 -3.77 -1.46 9.13
N LYS A 70 -4.79 -2.26 8.79
CA LYS A 70 -4.98 -2.77 7.42
C LYS A 70 -5.10 -1.61 6.41
N ALA A 71 -5.82 -0.54 6.76
CA ALA A 71 -5.90 0.67 5.95
C ALA A 71 -4.50 1.28 5.68
N LYS A 72 -3.65 1.45 6.70
CA LYS A 72 -2.29 1.98 6.51
C LYS A 72 -1.42 1.12 5.59
N VAL A 73 -1.56 -0.21 5.67
CA VAL A 73 -0.87 -1.15 4.76
C VAL A 73 -1.34 -0.94 3.32
N LEU A 74 -2.65 -0.79 3.10
CA LEU A 74 -3.23 -0.58 1.76
C LEU A 74 -2.94 0.80 1.18
N ASP A 75 -2.96 1.87 1.99
CA ASP A 75 -2.55 3.22 1.58
C ASP A 75 -1.09 3.23 1.11
N ARG A 76 -0.22 2.55 1.85
CA ARG A 76 1.20 2.35 1.52
C ARG A 76 1.37 1.53 0.24
N TYR A 77 0.52 0.52 0.02
CA TYR A 77 0.51 -0.33 -1.17
C TYR A 77 0.09 0.45 -2.43
N ALA A 78 -0.96 1.25 -2.33
CA ALA A 78 -1.37 2.16 -3.39
C ALA A 78 -0.25 3.16 -3.74
N ALA A 79 0.42 3.73 -2.72
CA ALA A 79 1.54 4.64 -2.91
C ALA A 79 2.78 3.98 -3.56
N PHE A 80 3.03 2.69 -3.28
CA PHE A 80 4.02 1.90 -4.03
C PHE A 80 3.65 1.81 -5.51
N TRP A 81 2.42 1.42 -5.85
CA TRP A 81 2.01 1.23 -7.24
C TRP A 81 1.97 2.52 -8.07
N VAL A 82 1.63 3.66 -7.46
CA VAL A 82 1.74 4.99 -8.09
C VAL A 82 3.19 5.29 -8.54
N GLU A 83 4.18 4.85 -7.78
CA GLU A 83 5.60 5.07 -8.09
C GLU A 83 6.19 3.96 -8.97
N ALA A 84 5.68 2.74 -8.83
CA ALA A 84 6.02 1.62 -9.72
C ALA A 84 5.54 1.92 -11.15
N ALA A 85 4.31 2.38 -11.35
CA ALA A 85 3.78 2.73 -12.68
C ALA A 85 4.69 3.71 -13.43
N LYS A 86 5.19 4.74 -12.76
CA LYS A 86 6.19 5.68 -13.31
C LYS A 86 7.49 5.00 -13.71
N ALA A 87 7.94 4.01 -12.93
CA ALA A 87 9.14 3.24 -13.24
C ALA A 87 8.97 2.35 -14.49
N TYR A 88 7.80 1.74 -14.65
CA TYR A 88 7.46 0.95 -15.85
C TYR A 88 7.29 1.82 -17.11
N GLU A 89 6.74 3.03 -16.97
CA GLU A 89 6.66 4.00 -18.07
C GLU A 89 8.05 4.47 -18.50
N THR A 90 8.88 4.91 -17.55
CA THR A 90 10.24 5.42 -17.84
C THR A 90 11.28 4.33 -18.12
N GLY A 91 11.02 3.07 -17.77
CA GLY A 91 11.99 1.98 -17.88
C GLY A 91 13.12 2.08 -16.84
N SER A 92 12.87 2.73 -15.69
CA SER A 92 13.84 2.88 -14.61
C SER A 92 13.18 3.22 -13.28
N VAL A 93 13.70 2.68 -12.17
CA VAL A 93 13.36 3.16 -10.82
C VAL A 93 14.02 4.50 -10.48
N ASN A 94 15.00 4.96 -11.28
CA ASN A 94 15.65 6.24 -11.06
C ASN A 94 14.68 7.39 -11.37
N GLY A 95 14.57 8.35 -10.45
CA GLY A 95 13.59 9.45 -10.55
C GLY A 95 12.21 9.12 -10.00
N THR A 96 11.97 7.89 -9.53
CA THR A 96 10.75 7.50 -8.80
C THR A 96 11.04 7.32 -7.31
N LYS A 97 9.99 7.06 -6.52
CA LYS A 97 10.08 6.81 -5.08
C LYS A 97 9.93 5.33 -4.69
N VAL A 98 9.99 4.39 -5.63
CA VAL A 98 9.79 2.94 -5.37
C VAL A 98 10.68 2.42 -4.23
N VAL A 99 11.94 2.89 -4.16
CA VAL A 99 12.93 2.54 -3.13
C VAL A 99 12.57 3.00 -1.71
N PHE A 100 11.51 3.80 -1.52
CA PHE A 100 11.00 4.19 -0.20
C PHE A 100 9.82 3.34 0.28
N TYR A 101 9.35 2.39 -0.54
CA TYR A 101 8.22 1.50 -0.24
C TYR A 101 8.60 0.02 -0.28
N ALA A 102 9.51 -0.38 -1.17
CA ALA A 102 9.93 -1.76 -1.36
C ALA A 102 11.42 -1.96 -1.07
N SER A 103 11.75 -3.15 -0.57
CA SER A 103 13.10 -3.68 -0.39
C SER A 103 13.19 -5.09 -0.99
N ASP A 104 14.37 -5.70 -0.89
CA ASP A 104 14.59 -7.14 -1.12
C ASP A 104 13.99 -7.64 -2.44
N ALA A 105 13.19 -8.71 -2.41
CA ALA A 105 12.62 -9.30 -3.61
C ALA A 105 11.59 -8.38 -4.29
N ALA A 106 10.76 -7.65 -3.54
CA ALA A 106 9.77 -6.73 -4.13
C ALA A 106 10.41 -5.59 -4.94
N LEU A 107 11.51 -5.03 -4.44
CA LEU A 107 12.27 -4.01 -5.17
C LEU A 107 13.02 -4.63 -6.36
N ASN A 108 13.65 -5.78 -6.17
CA ASN A 108 14.42 -6.46 -7.21
C ASN A 108 13.56 -6.91 -8.39
N GLU A 109 12.34 -7.41 -8.16
CA GLU A 109 11.37 -7.72 -9.23
C GLU A 109 11.06 -6.46 -10.06
N THR A 110 10.74 -5.35 -9.39
CA THR A 110 10.45 -4.08 -10.09
C THR A 110 11.65 -3.61 -10.94
N ILE A 111 12.88 -3.69 -10.41
CA ILE A 111 14.10 -3.36 -11.16
C ILE A 111 14.32 -4.31 -12.35
N SER A 112 14.11 -5.61 -12.13
CA SER A 112 14.25 -6.67 -13.13
C SER A 112 13.32 -6.42 -14.31
N ASP A 113 12.04 -6.13 -14.05
CA ASP A 113 11.04 -5.98 -15.09
C ASP A 113 11.25 -4.71 -15.92
N VAL A 114 11.48 -3.55 -15.29
CA VAL A 114 11.75 -2.31 -16.05
C VAL A 114 13.05 -2.40 -16.86
N THR A 115 14.02 -3.20 -16.41
CA THR A 115 15.26 -3.48 -17.15
C THR A 115 15.00 -4.36 -18.37
N LYS A 116 14.23 -5.46 -18.24
CA LYS A 116 13.84 -6.32 -19.37
C LYS A 116 13.04 -5.54 -20.43
N MET A 117 12.08 -4.72 -19.98
CA MET A 117 11.29 -3.87 -20.88
C MET A 117 12.17 -2.90 -21.65
N LYS A 118 13.12 -2.23 -20.98
CA LYS A 118 14.09 -1.34 -21.62
C LYS A 118 15.01 -2.06 -22.61
N GLN A 119 15.41 -3.30 -22.32
CA GLN A 119 16.18 -4.14 -23.26
C GLN A 119 15.36 -4.54 -24.51
N SER A 120 14.03 -4.57 -24.39
CA SER A 120 13.10 -4.94 -25.47
C SER A 120 12.43 -3.72 -26.14
N ASP A 121 12.95 -2.51 -25.93
CA ASP A 121 12.39 -1.22 -26.36
C ASP A 121 10.89 -0.99 -26.01
N THR A 122 10.43 -1.53 -24.88
CA THR A 122 9.03 -1.41 -24.43
C THR A 122 8.89 -0.61 -23.13
N ALA A 123 7.70 -0.05 -22.93
CA ALA A 123 7.24 0.62 -21.72
C ALA A 123 5.85 0.14 -21.32
N MET A 124 5.44 0.40 -20.09
CA MET A 124 4.00 0.39 -19.76
C MET A 124 3.43 1.81 -19.82
N LYS A 125 2.17 1.95 -20.22
CA LYS A 125 1.42 3.20 -20.18
C LYS A 125 0.17 3.05 -19.32
N GLY A 126 -0.14 4.05 -18.52
CA GLY A 126 -1.21 4.00 -17.53
C GLY A 126 -0.78 3.27 -16.26
N ALA A 127 -1.74 2.64 -15.59
CA ALA A 127 -1.53 1.88 -14.35
C ALA A 127 -2.46 0.65 -14.33
N PRO A 128 -2.10 -0.42 -13.60
CA PRO A 128 -3.01 -1.53 -13.37
C PRO A 128 -4.16 -1.10 -12.45
N GLY A 129 -5.30 -1.77 -12.60
CA GLY A 129 -6.34 -1.79 -11.57
C GLY A 129 -5.97 -2.76 -10.45
N HIS A 130 -6.57 -2.55 -9.27
CA HIS A 130 -6.32 -3.34 -8.08
C HIS A 130 -7.64 -3.69 -7.39
N ARG A 131 -7.69 -4.85 -6.74
CA ARG A 131 -8.64 -5.18 -5.66
C ARG A 131 -7.84 -5.83 -4.53
N ALA A 132 -7.02 -5.02 -3.89
CA ALA A 132 -6.10 -5.42 -2.84
C ALA A 132 -6.79 -5.52 -1.47
N GLU A 133 -6.48 -6.59 -0.74
CA GLU A 133 -6.89 -6.82 0.63
C GLU A 133 -5.73 -7.31 1.49
N VAL A 134 -5.75 -7.00 2.79
CA VAL A 134 -4.77 -7.53 3.74
C VAL A 134 -5.26 -8.90 4.23
N SER A 135 -4.75 -9.96 3.59
CA SER A 135 -5.12 -11.35 3.84
C SER A 135 -4.57 -11.89 5.17
N ALA A 136 -3.43 -11.36 5.64
CA ALA A 136 -2.87 -11.64 6.96
C ALA A 136 -2.24 -10.39 7.57
N LEU A 137 -2.39 -10.21 8.90
CA LEU A 137 -1.79 -9.09 9.62
C LEU A 137 -1.44 -9.47 11.07
N THR A 138 -0.16 -9.39 11.40
CA THR A 138 0.37 -9.59 12.76
C THR A 138 0.92 -8.27 13.28
N VAL A 139 0.20 -7.62 14.20
CA VAL A 139 0.59 -6.34 14.82
C VAL A 139 1.37 -6.50 16.14
N SER A 140 1.47 -7.73 16.66
CA SER A 140 2.10 -8.05 17.93
C SER A 140 3.57 -8.45 17.77
N GLY A 141 4.45 -7.95 18.65
CA GLY A 141 5.87 -8.28 18.69
C GLY A 141 6.76 -7.23 18.00
N ASP A 142 8.08 -7.44 18.06
CA ASP A 142 9.08 -6.43 17.68
C ASP A 142 9.13 -6.09 16.19
N ARG A 143 8.54 -6.93 15.33
CA ARG A 143 8.46 -6.75 13.88
C ARG A 143 7.08 -7.17 13.36
N PRO A 144 6.11 -6.24 13.33
CA PRO A 144 4.82 -6.48 12.69
C PRO A 144 4.97 -6.89 11.22
N THR A 145 4.10 -7.78 10.75
CA THR A 145 4.07 -8.30 9.37
C THR A 145 2.67 -8.25 8.80
N ALA A 146 2.57 -8.10 7.48
CA ALA A 146 1.32 -8.17 6.74
C ALA A 146 1.52 -8.92 5.42
N THR A 147 0.49 -9.60 4.95
CA THR A 147 0.42 -10.15 3.59
C THR A 147 -0.76 -9.50 2.88
N ILE A 148 -0.53 -9.04 1.66
CA ILE A 148 -1.51 -8.39 0.79
C ILE A 148 -1.78 -9.33 -0.37
N SER A 149 -3.05 -9.68 -0.57
CA SER A 149 -3.52 -10.37 -1.78
C SER A 149 -4.20 -9.33 -2.66
N ASP A 150 -3.83 -9.26 -3.94
CA ASP A 150 -4.43 -8.32 -4.89
C ASP A 150 -4.80 -9.01 -6.20
N CYS A 151 -6.03 -8.76 -6.66
CA CYS A 151 -6.40 -9.04 -8.04
C CYS A 151 -5.91 -7.90 -8.95
N LEU A 152 -4.73 -8.09 -9.52
CA LEU A 152 -4.12 -7.13 -10.44
C LEU A 152 -4.86 -7.17 -11.78
N ASP A 153 -5.37 -6.03 -12.23
CA ASP A 153 -6.15 -5.88 -13.46
C ASP A 153 -5.34 -5.12 -14.52
N LEU A 154 -4.95 -5.81 -15.59
CA LEU A 154 -4.12 -5.28 -16.66
C LEU A 154 -4.92 -4.47 -17.71
N SER A 155 -6.25 -4.41 -17.61
CA SER A 155 -7.09 -3.82 -18.68
C SER A 155 -6.80 -2.35 -19.00
N THR A 156 -6.27 -1.59 -18.03
CA THR A 156 -5.88 -0.17 -18.19
C THR A 156 -4.37 0.05 -18.27
N TRP A 157 -3.57 -1.02 -18.26
CA TRP A 157 -2.11 -0.95 -18.30
C TRP A 157 -1.63 -1.50 -19.64
N GLN A 158 -1.08 -0.64 -20.50
CA GLN A 158 -0.77 -1.00 -21.88
C GLN A 158 0.73 -1.18 -22.08
N ILE A 159 1.15 -2.29 -22.67
CA ILE A 159 2.51 -2.41 -23.22
C ILE A 159 2.58 -1.50 -24.45
N VAL A 160 3.62 -0.67 -24.56
CA VAL A 160 3.86 0.18 -25.74
C VAL A 160 5.31 0.08 -26.20
N GLU A 161 5.55 0.20 -27.50
CA GLU A 161 6.89 0.47 -28.05
C GLU A 161 7.34 1.88 -27.66
N ARG A 162 8.59 2.03 -27.21
CA ARG A 162 9.13 3.34 -26.82
C ARG A 162 9.39 4.26 -28.01
N SER A 163 9.76 3.70 -29.15
CA SER A 163 10.13 4.44 -30.36
C SER A 163 8.98 5.27 -30.96
N ASN A 164 7.74 4.76 -30.90
CA ASN A 164 6.59 5.32 -31.61
C ASN A 164 5.28 5.36 -30.78
N GLY A 165 5.24 4.74 -29.59
CA GLY A 165 4.06 4.69 -28.73
C GLY A 165 2.97 3.69 -29.17
N GLN A 166 3.25 2.79 -30.12
CA GLN A 166 2.33 1.75 -30.57
C GLN A 166 2.00 0.80 -29.42
N VAL A 167 0.71 0.56 -29.20
CA VAL A 167 0.22 -0.41 -28.21
C VAL A 167 0.49 -1.82 -28.73
N LEU A 168 1.15 -2.63 -27.90
CA LEU A 168 1.42 -4.04 -28.14
C LEU A 168 0.42 -4.91 -27.38
N PRO A 169 0.02 -6.08 -27.93
CA PRO A 169 -0.82 -7.03 -27.21
C PRO A 169 -0.05 -7.67 -26.04
N TYR A 170 -0.78 -8.06 -25.00
CA TYR A 170 -0.26 -8.98 -23.99
C TYR A 170 -0.02 -10.38 -24.60
N PRO A 171 0.90 -11.18 -24.05
CA PRO A 171 1.07 -12.58 -24.44
C PRO A 171 -0.25 -13.36 -24.31
N THR A 172 -0.56 -14.23 -25.27
CA THR A 172 -1.86 -14.93 -25.36
C THR A 172 -2.21 -15.76 -24.11
N GLU A 173 -1.20 -16.27 -23.40
CA GLU A 173 -1.37 -17.08 -22.18
C GLU A 173 -1.46 -16.23 -20.90
N GLN A 174 -1.21 -14.91 -20.97
CA GLN A 174 -1.32 -14.00 -19.83
C GLN A 174 -2.79 -13.62 -19.60
N PRO A 175 -3.44 -14.04 -18.50
CA PRO A 175 -4.75 -13.52 -18.16
C PRO A 175 -4.67 -12.03 -17.84
N MET A 176 -5.69 -11.29 -18.29
CA MET A 176 -5.81 -9.85 -18.02
C MET A 176 -6.02 -9.53 -16.54
N ARG A 177 -6.44 -10.51 -15.73
CA ARG A 177 -6.62 -10.38 -14.28
C ARG A 177 -6.11 -11.61 -13.57
N TYR A 178 -5.25 -11.41 -12.58
CA TYR A 178 -4.64 -12.51 -11.82
C TYR A 178 -4.22 -12.09 -10.42
N VAL A 179 -4.04 -13.09 -9.56
CA VAL A 179 -3.67 -12.87 -8.15
C VAL A 179 -2.19 -12.54 -8.05
N THR A 180 -1.89 -11.47 -7.31
CA THR A 180 -0.56 -11.15 -6.81
C THR A 180 -0.53 -11.19 -5.30
N GLU A 181 0.63 -11.49 -4.73
CA GLU A 181 0.86 -11.52 -3.29
C GLU A 181 2.07 -10.63 -2.95
N PHE A 182 1.93 -9.82 -1.91
CA PHE A 182 3.04 -9.06 -1.33
C PHE A 182 3.17 -9.38 0.15
N ASP A 183 4.39 -9.65 0.62
CA ASP A 183 4.68 -9.64 2.06
C ASP A 183 5.28 -8.28 2.44
N ALA A 184 4.86 -7.77 3.59
CA ALA A 184 5.32 -6.53 4.17
C ALA A 184 5.78 -6.69 5.62
N MET A 185 6.78 -5.91 6.01
CA MET A 185 7.32 -5.85 7.37
C MET A 185 7.36 -4.40 7.85
N PHE A 186 6.95 -4.15 9.09
CA PHE A 186 7.06 -2.82 9.69
C PHE A 186 8.48 -2.60 10.25
N LEU A 187 9.17 -1.59 9.75
CA LEU A 187 10.54 -1.26 10.12
C LEU A 187 10.77 0.26 10.05
N ASN A 188 11.41 0.83 11.07
CA ASN A 188 11.72 2.27 11.15
C ASN A 188 10.47 3.16 10.97
N GLY A 189 9.36 2.79 11.62
CA GLY A 189 8.12 3.57 11.65
C GLY A 189 7.24 3.46 10.39
N GLN A 190 7.56 2.57 9.45
CA GLN A 190 6.80 2.41 8.20
C GLN A 190 6.78 0.96 7.71
N TRP A 191 5.77 0.62 6.91
CA TRP A 191 5.66 -0.68 6.23
C TRP A 191 6.60 -0.77 5.03
N TRP A 192 7.33 -1.86 4.87
CA TRP A 192 8.20 -2.14 3.71
C TRP A 192 7.74 -3.40 3.03
N PHE A 193 7.49 -3.34 1.71
CA PHE A 193 7.21 -4.51 0.89
C PHE A 193 8.52 -5.25 0.64
N THR A 194 8.65 -6.48 1.13
CA THR A 194 9.89 -7.27 1.07
C THR A 194 9.85 -8.36 0.01
N LYS A 195 8.64 -8.80 -0.37
CA LYS A 195 8.40 -9.84 -1.37
C LYS A 195 7.23 -9.45 -2.26
N PHE A 196 7.32 -9.82 -3.53
CA PHE A 196 6.26 -9.69 -4.53
C PHE A 196 6.23 -11.00 -5.32
N VAL A 197 5.07 -11.65 -5.39
CA VAL A 197 4.83 -12.85 -6.19
C VAL A 197 3.66 -12.59 -7.14
N ARG A 198 3.81 -13.07 -8.38
CA ARG A 198 2.77 -13.05 -9.41
C ARG A 198 2.30 -14.48 -9.65
N HIS A 199 1.02 -14.74 -9.42
CA HIS A 199 0.40 -16.01 -9.78
C HIS A 199 -0.30 -15.85 -11.13
N GLY A 200 0.48 -15.75 -12.21
CA GLY A 200 -0.03 -15.50 -13.57
C GLY A 200 -0.97 -16.59 -14.10
N ASP A 201 -1.05 -17.73 -13.42
CA ASP A 201 -1.95 -18.86 -13.66
C ASP A 201 -3.27 -18.78 -12.84
N ARG A 202 -3.34 -17.95 -11.79
CA ARG A 202 -4.48 -17.85 -10.87
C ARG A 202 -5.32 -16.61 -11.16
N THR A 203 -6.43 -16.81 -11.87
CA THR A 203 -7.34 -15.74 -12.32
C THR A 203 -8.25 -15.17 -11.22
N CYS A 204 -8.81 -13.97 -11.46
CA CYS A 204 -9.74 -13.24 -10.61
C CYS A 204 -10.49 -12.12 -11.38
#